data_AF-A0A846UWE2-F1
#
_entry.id   AF-A0A846UWE2-F1
#
_cell.length_a   1.000
_cell.length_b   1.000
_cell.length_c   1.000
_cell.angle_alpha   90.00
_cell.angle_beta   90.00
_cell.angle_gamma   90.00
#
_symmetry.space_group_name_H-M   'P 1'
#
loop_
_entity.id
_entity.type
_entity.pdbx_description
1 polymer ?
#
loop_
_entity_poly.entity_id
_entity_poly.type
_entity_poly.pdbx_seq_one_letter_code
_entity_poly.pdbx_strand_id
1 'polypeptide(L)' 'MSNLKQYLQYVRNTNGGATKDHFIDDYDPIGETLWKQLKYHLYVSEDTNGRIYLTDAGNSELDMEDV' A
#
# COMPACT_ATOMS: atom_id res chain seq x y z
N MET A 1 -9.04 -14.84 1.68
CA MET A 1 -7.79 -14.06 1.81
C MET A 1 -7.80 -12.90 0.82
N SER A 2 -8.08 -11.69 1.29
CA SER A 2 -8.01 -10.46 0.48
C SER A 2 -6.58 -10.25 -0.04
N ASN A 3 -6.41 -10.34 -1.36
CA ASN A 3 -5.15 -10.11 -2.08
C ASN A 3 -4.55 -8.70 -1.79
N LEU A 4 -5.37 -7.74 -1.33
CA LEU A 4 -4.91 -6.38 -1.00
C LEU A 4 -4.11 -6.27 0.31
N LYS A 5 -4.38 -7.10 1.32
CA LYS A 5 -3.73 -7.00 2.63
C LYS A 5 -2.22 -7.20 2.56
N GLN A 6 -1.73 -8.08 1.68
CA GLN A 6 -0.28 -8.28 1.49
C GLN A 6 0.43 -7.02 0.96
N TYR A 7 -0.23 -6.22 0.12
CA TYR A 7 0.37 -4.98 -0.41
C TYR A 7 0.36 -3.88 0.64
N LEU A 8 -0.70 -3.81 1.46
CA LEU A 8 -0.71 -2.94 2.65
C LEU A 8 0.40 -3.31 3.63
N GLN A 9 0.62 -4.62 3.83
CA GLN A 9 1.69 -5.12 4.68
C GLN A 9 3.07 -4.73 4.16
N TYR A 10 3.30 -4.80 2.83
CA TYR A 10 4.53 -4.31 2.21
C TYR A 10 4.76 -2.83 2.56
N VAL A 11 3.76 -1.97 2.32
CA VAL A 11 3.87 -0.53 2.61
C VAL A 11 4.19 -0.29 4.07
N ARG A 12 3.52 -0.98 5.01
CA ARG A 12 3.81 -0.89 6.45
C ARG A 12 5.25 -1.30 6.77
N ASN A 13 5.70 -2.41 6.20
CA ASN A 13 7.03 -2.97 6.47
C ASN A 13 8.16 -2.08 5.95
N THR A 14 7.91 -1.31 4.90
CA THR A 14 8.90 -0.36 4.38
C THR A 14 9.13 0.81 5.35
N ASN A 15 8.20 1.08 6.26
CA ASN A 15 8.28 2.17 7.25
C ASN A 15 8.63 3.53 6.62
N GLY A 16 8.05 3.84 5.46
CA GLY A 16 8.37 5.03 4.66
C GLY A 16 9.67 4.92 3.86
N GLY A 17 10.26 3.74 3.74
CA GLY A 17 11.46 3.48 2.94
C GLY A 17 11.20 3.21 1.46
N ALA A 18 9.95 2.89 1.08
CA ALA A 18 9.57 2.70 -0.32
C ALA A 18 8.97 3.98 -0.91
N THR A 19 9.13 4.13 -2.21
CA THR A 19 8.44 5.11 -3.04
C THR A 19 7.35 4.42 -3.85
N LYS A 20 6.46 5.21 -4.47
CA LYS A 20 5.48 4.70 -5.43
C LYS A 20 6.17 3.92 -6.55
N ASP A 21 7.27 4.45 -7.10
CA ASP A 21 7.97 3.81 -8.23
C ASP A 21 8.56 2.46 -7.83
N HIS A 22 9.21 2.36 -6.66
CA HIS A 22 9.67 1.07 -6.14
C HIS A 22 8.53 0.07 -5.95
N PHE A 23 7.38 0.52 -5.43
CA PHE A 23 6.20 -0.33 -5.28
C PHE A 23 5.69 -0.82 -6.64
N ILE A 24 5.63 0.05 -7.65
CA ILE A 24 5.17 -0.33 -8.98
C ILE A 24 6.10 -1.35 -9.62
N ASP A 25 7.41 -1.12 -9.54
CA ASP A 25 8.44 -2.00 -10.10
C ASP A 25 8.45 -3.37 -9.40
N ASP A 26 8.33 -3.40 -8.07
CA ASP A 26 8.28 -4.64 -7.28
C ASP A 26 7.06 -5.52 -7.61
N TYR A 27 5.99 -4.91 -8.13
CA TYR A 27 4.74 -5.57 -8.48
C TYR A 27 4.42 -5.52 -9.99
N ASP A 28 5.42 -5.33 -10.85
CA ASP A 28 5.24 -5.39 -12.30
C ASP A 28 4.68 -6.77 -12.74
N PRO A 29 3.71 -6.82 -13.68
CA PRO A 29 3.14 -5.71 -14.46
C PRO A 29 1.88 -5.07 -13.84
N ILE A 30 1.48 -5.49 -12.65
CA ILE A 30 0.20 -5.09 -12.03
C ILE A 30 0.33 -3.93 -11.05
N GLY A 31 1.55 -3.49 -10.72
CA GLY A 31 1.85 -2.48 -9.70
C GLY A 31 1.05 -1.18 -9.89
N GLU A 32 0.93 -0.68 -11.12
CA GLU A 32 0.09 0.48 -11.46
C GLU A 32 -1.39 0.27 -11.11
N THR A 33 -1.91 -0.94 -11.37
CA THR A 33 -3.30 -1.28 -11.06
C THR A 33 -3.51 -1.41 -9.56
N LEU A 34 -2.56 -2.04 -8.86
CA LEU A 34 -2.59 -2.18 -7.40
C LEU A 34 -2.52 -0.82 -6.71
N TRP A 35 -1.61 0.05 -7.16
CA TRP A 35 -1.48 1.40 -6.63
C TRP A 35 -2.79 2.19 -6.77
N LYS A 36 -3.43 2.13 -7.95
CA LYS A 36 -4.74 2.76 -8.17
C LYS A 36 -5.82 2.23 -7.24
N GLN A 37 -5.86 0.93 -7.00
CA GLN A 37 -6.81 0.33 -6.05
C GLN A 37 -6.56 0.82 -4.62
N LEU A 38 -5.31 0.79 -4.16
CA LEU A 38 -4.92 1.27 -2.83
C LEU A 38 -5.27 2.76 -2.64
N LYS A 39 -5.04 3.59 -3.66
CA LYS A 39 -5.45 5.00 -3.66
C LYS A 39 -6.96 5.19 -3.69
N TYR A 40 -7.68 4.38 -4.47
CA TYR A 40 -9.14 4.44 -4.55
C TYR A 40 -9.79 4.18 -3.19
N HIS A 41 -9.25 3.24 -2.42
CA HIS A 41 -9.70 2.95 -1.06
C HIS A 41 -9.12 3.87 0.02
N LEU A 42 -8.33 4.88 -0.37
CA LEU A 42 -7.64 5.79 0.54
C LEU A 42 -6.72 5.08 1.54
N TYR A 43 -6.22 3.89 1.23
CA TYR A 43 -5.39 3.11 2.14
C TYR A 43 -3.93 3.59 2.21
N VAL A 44 -3.46 4.27 1.15
CA VAL A 44 -2.06 4.73 1.04
C VAL A 44 -1.97 6.21 0.68
N SER A 45 -0.92 6.85 1.18
CA SER A 45 -0.56 8.23 0.87
C SER A 45 0.95 8.38 0.65
N GLU A 46 1.34 9.52 0.09
CA GLU A 46 2.72 9.88 -0.22
C GLU A 46 3.11 11.13 0.59
N ASP A 47 4.34 11.17 1.10
CA ASP A 47 4.88 12.35 1.76
C ASP A 47 5.50 13.33 0.73
N THR A 48 6.01 14.46 1.20
CA THR A 48 6.66 15.46 0.34
C THR A 48 7.95 14.95 -0.33
N ASN A 49 8.49 13.82 0.11
CA ASN A 49 9.69 13.19 -0.43
C ASN A 49 9.34 11.99 -1.35
N GLY A 50 8.06 11.75 -1.63
CA GLY A 50 7.58 10.63 -2.46
C GLY A 50 7.59 9.28 -1.75
N ARG A 51 7.73 9.25 -0.42
CA ARG A 51 7.68 8.03 0.39
C ARG A 51 6.25 7.62 0.63
N ILE A 52 5.96 6.33 0.49
CA ILE A 52 4.61 5.78 0.67
C ILE A 52 4.40 5.32 2.11
N TYR A 53 3.20 5.55 2.63
CA TYR A 53 2.78 5.09 3.96
C TYR A 53 1.30 4.73 4.00
N LEU A 54 0.91 3.93 4.99
CA LEU A 54 -0.49 3.61 5.24
C LEU A 54 -1.22 4.77 5.91
N THR A 55 -2.44 5.03 5.47
CA THR A 55 -3.38 5.88 6.21
C THR A 55 -4.01 5.12 7.37
N ASP A 56 -4.79 5.80 8.21
CA ASP A 56 -5.58 5.14 9.26
C ASP A 56 -6.54 4.08 8.69
N ALA A 57 -7.12 4.34 7.51
CA ALA A 57 -7.96 3.37 6.81
C ALA A 57 -7.17 2.15 6.33
N GLY A 58 -5.95 2.36 5.80
CA GLY A 58 -5.07 1.27 5.38
C GLY A 58 -4.59 0.41 6.54
N ASN A 59 -4.27 1.02 7.68
CA ASN A 59 -3.93 0.27 8.90
C ASN A 59 -5.14 -0.54 9.41
N SER A 60 -6.33 0.08 9.44
CA SER A 60 -7.56 -0.59 9.89
C SER A 60 -7.92 -1.79 9.00
N GLU A 61 -7.81 -1.64 7.67
CA GLU A 61 -8.03 -2.74 6.72
C GLU A 61 -7.03 -3.88 6.92
N LEU A 62 -5.76 -3.54 7.15
CA LEU A 62 -4.71 -4.53 7.36
C LEU A 62 -4.90 -5.31 8.66
N ASP A 63 -5.29 -4.62 9.74
CA ASP A 63 -5.43 -5.20 11.08
C ASP A 63 -6.79 -5.87 11.32
N MET A 64 -7.77 -5.69 10.42
CA MET A 64 -9.02 -6.46 10.45
C MET A 64 -8.71 -7.97 10.29
N GLU A 65 -8.87 -8.75 11.36
CA GLU A 65 -8.91 -10.20 11.29
C GLU A 65 -10.16 -10.62 10.48
N ASP A 66 -9.97 -11.53 9.51
CA ASP A 66 -11.09 -12.22 8.85
C ASP A 66 -11.82 -13.04 9.93
N VAL A 67 -12.91 -12.48 10.49
CA VAL A 67 -13.84 -13.19 11.39
C VAL A 67 -14.70 -14.20 10.66
#